data_AF-A0A0N9YCV7-F1
#
_entry.id   AF-A0A0N9YCV7-F1
#
_cell.length_a   1.000
_cell.length_b   1.000
_cell.length_c   1.000
_cell.angle_alpha   90.00
_cell.angle_beta   90.00
_cell.angle_gamma   90.00
#
_symmetry.space_group_name_H-M   'P 1'
#
loop_
_entity.id
_entity.type
_entity.pdbx_description
1 polymer ?
#
loop_
_entity_poly.entity_id
_entity_poly.type
_entity_poly.pdbx_seq_one_letter_code
_entity_poly.pdbx_strand_id
1 'polypeptide(L)'
;MVGDVIGIFEDLYSVRFPVEKMRTVDHYPRAADELSMEDNNTSAFNCRPLPSGSWSLHAYGRAVDINPLVNPYISATGDLQPVTARAYLDRTRTDQGMIRDGDVVVRTFAARGWRWGGHWRDPIDYQHFERR
;
A
#
# COMPACT_ATOMS: atom_id res chain seq x y z
N MET A 1 -15.30 2.37 -2.42
CA MET A 1 -15.92 2.91 -3.65
C MET A 1 -15.14 4.14 -4.09
N VAL A 2 -15.24 4.54 -5.37
CA VAL A 2 -14.46 5.65 -5.96
C VAL A 2 -14.53 6.94 -5.13
N GLY A 3 -15.71 7.32 -4.66
CA GLY A 3 -15.89 8.50 -3.80
C GLY A 3 -15.12 8.44 -2.48
N ASP A 4 -14.97 7.25 -1.87
CA ASP A 4 -14.16 7.12 -0.66
C ASP A 4 -12.68 7.36 -0.97
N VAL A 5 -12.19 6.80 -2.06
CA VAL A 5 -10.77 6.94 -2.45
C VAL A 5 -10.45 8.41 -2.72
N ILE A 6 -11.33 9.12 -3.46
CA ILE A 6 -11.19 10.56 -3.68
C ILE A 6 -11.12 11.29 -2.33
N GLY A 7 -12.11 11.08 -1.44
CA GLY A 7 -12.14 11.75 -0.14
C GLY A 7 -10.96 11.41 0.77
N ILE A 8 -10.45 10.16 0.72
CA ILE A 8 -9.23 9.77 1.46
C ILE A 8 -8.06 10.60 0.98
N PHE A 9 -7.81 10.64 -0.34
CA PHE A 9 -6.65 11.35 -0.87
C PHE A 9 -6.79 12.88 -0.75
N GLU A 10 -8.01 13.44 -0.78
CA GLU A 10 -8.26 14.84 -0.42
C GLU A 10 -7.85 15.14 1.04
N ASP A 11 -8.27 14.31 1.99
CA ASP A 11 -7.89 14.46 3.40
C ASP A 11 -6.38 14.34 3.59
N LEU A 12 -5.75 13.30 3.01
CA LEU A 12 -4.30 13.10 3.06
C LEU A 12 -3.54 14.28 2.46
N TYR A 13 -4.02 14.82 1.33
CA TYR A 13 -3.44 15.99 0.70
C TYR A 13 -3.53 17.23 1.59
N SER A 14 -4.69 17.47 2.22
CA SER A 14 -4.90 18.64 3.09
C SER A 14 -3.96 18.69 4.30
N VAL A 15 -3.62 17.52 4.86
CA VAL A 15 -2.67 17.38 5.97
C VAL A 15 -1.23 17.19 5.50
N ARG A 16 -0.99 17.25 4.19
CA ARG A 16 0.33 17.08 3.56
C ARG A 16 1.00 15.75 3.93
N PHE A 17 0.23 14.67 4.01
CA PHE A 17 0.80 13.34 4.18
C PHE A 17 1.74 13.03 3.00
N PRO A 18 3.00 12.62 3.23
CA PRO A 18 3.94 12.40 2.13
C PRO A 18 3.57 11.17 1.30
N VAL A 19 3.23 11.39 0.04
CA VAL A 19 3.13 10.36 -0.99
C VAL A 19 4.23 10.63 -2.01
N GLU A 20 5.11 9.66 -2.22
CA GLU A 20 6.28 9.84 -3.09
C GLU A 20 5.85 10.06 -4.55
N LYS A 21 5.00 9.16 -5.06
CA LYS A 21 4.44 9.25 -6.42
C LYS A 21 3.18 8.41 -6.53
N MET A 22 2.37 8.73 -7.54
CA MET A 22 1.19 7.97 -7.96
C MET A 22 1.18 7.87 -9.49
N ARG A 23 1.52 6.71 -10.01
CA ARG A 23 1.52 6.36 -11.44
C ARG A 23 0.73 5.07 -11.63
N THR A 24 0.04 4.97 -12.75
CA THR A 24 -0.60 3.71 -13.15
C THR A 24 0.49 2.65 -13.39
N VAL A 25 0.20 1.41 -13.00
CA VAL A 25 1.23 0.35 -12.97
C VAL A 25 1.72 -0.03 -14.38
N ASP A 26 0.94 0.25 -15.44
CA ASP A 26 1.33 0.09 -16.84
C ASP A 26 2.51 0.98 -17.28
N HIS A 27 2.89 1.97 -16.47
CA HIS A 27 4.13 2.73 -16.65
C HIS A 27 5.39 1.87 -16.43
N TYR A 28 5.27 0.73 -15.75
CA TYR A 28 6.37 -0.21 -15.53
C TYR A 28 6.32 -1.33 -16.58
N PRO A 29 7.48 -1.87 -17.04
CA PRO A 29 7.51 -2.93 -18.05
C PRO A 29 6.63 -4.12 -17.66
N ARG A 30 5.69 -4.48 -18.56
CA ARG A 30 4.69 -5.55 -18.35
C ARG A 30 3.79 -5.33 -17.12
N ALA A 31 3.62 -4.09 -16.68
CA ALA A 31 2.93 -3.76 -15.42
C ALA A 31 3.49 -4.54 -14.22
N ALA A 32 4.83 -4.68 -14.16
CA ALA A 32 5.49 -5.43 -13.10
C ALA A 32 5.33 -4.74 -11.74
N ASP A 33 4.58 -5.38 -10.84
CA ASP A 33 4.26 -4.88 -9.50
C ASP A 33 5.52 -4.63 -8.66
N GLU A 34 6.48 -5.56 -8.71
CA GLU A 34 7.75 -5.43 -7.98
C GLU A 34 8.50 -4.14 -8.36
N LEU A 35 8.62 -3.83 -9.67
CA LEU A 35 9.28 -2.60 -10.11
C LEU A 35 8.54 -1.33 -9.67
N SER A 36 7.21 -1.39 -9.62
CA SER A 36 6.37 -0.31 -9.08
C SER A 36 6.62 -0.12 -7.58
N MET A 37 6.68 -1.21 -6.83
CA MET A 37 6.93 -1.18 -5.39
C MET A 37 8.34 -0.69 -5.07
N GLU A 38 9.37 -1.18 -5.77
CA GLU A 38 10.77 -0.74 -5.64
C GLU A 38 10.92 0.77 -5.91
N ASP A 39 10.16 1.29 -6.86
CA ASP A 39 10.13 2.73 -7.20
C ASP A 39 9.26 3.56 -6.24
N ASN A 40 8.80 2.95 -5.13
CA ASN A 40 7.97 3.56 -4.09
C ASN A 40 6.65 4.16 -4.62
N ASN A 41 6.09 3.55 -5.67
CA ASN A 41 4.88 4.04 -6.32
C ASN A 41 3.62 3.63 -5.56
N THR A 42 2.86 4.62 -5.09
CA THR A 42 1.52 4.38 -4.55
C THR A 42 0.60 3.96 -5.68
N SER A 43 -0.10 2.83 -5.51
CA SER A 43 -0.94 2.24 -6.54
C SER A 43 -2.28 1.75 -5.99
N ALA A 44 -3.31 1.74 -6.83
CA ALA A 44 -4.65 1.25 -6.47
C ALA A 44 -5.14 0.20 -7.45
N PHE A 45 -5.23 0.54 -8.74
CA PHE A 45 -5.60 -0.41 -9.77
C PHE A 45 -4.37 -1.16 -10.29
N ASN A 46 -4.30 -2.45 -9.98
CA ASN A 46 -3.31 -3.38 -10.51
C ASN A 46 -3.96 -4.78 -10.69
N CYS A 47 -4.06 -5.24 -11.94
CA CYS A 47 -4.68 -6.51 -12.28
C CYS A 47 -3.66 -7.65 -12.21
N ARG A 48 -3.59 -8.33 -11.06
CA ARG A 48 -2.80 -9.55 -10.90
C ARG A 48 -3.61 -10.69 -10.26
N PRO A 49 -3.43 -11.94 -10.72
CA PRO A 49 -3.93 -13.10 -10.01
C PRO A 49 -3.14 -13.31 -8.73
N LEU A 50 -3.82 -13.73 -7.67
CA LEU A 50 -3.20 -14.23 -6.45
C LEU A 50 -2.80 -15.70 -6.65
N PRO A 51 -1.88 -16.24 -5.82
CA PRO A 51 -1.53 -17.67 -5.86
C PRO A 51 -2.73 -18.62 -5.73
N SER A 52 -3.82 -18.16 -5.12
CA SER A 52 -5.08 -18.89 -4.99
C SER A 52 -5.90 -19.00 -6.28
N GLY A 53 -5.49 -18.33 -7.36
CA GLY A 53 -6.23 -18.23 -8.63
C GLY A 53 -7.35 -17.18 -8.63
N SER A 54 -7.63 -16.54 -7.48
CA SER A 54 -8.53 -15.39 -7.40
C SER A 54 -7.83 -14.10 -7.84
N TRP A 55 -8.59 -13.10 -8.28
CA TRP A 55 -8.05 -11.77 -8.52
C TRP A 55 -7.81 -11.01 -7.22
N SER A 56 -6.74 -10.22 -7.19
CA SER A 56 -6.47 -9.26 -6.12
C SER A 56 -7.58 -8.21 -5.97
N LEU A 57 -7.79 -7.67 -4.76
CA LEU A 57 -8.73 -6.55 -4.54
C LEU A 57 -8.34 -5.29 -5.31
N HIS A 58 -7.07 -5.15 -5.69
CA HIS A 58 -6.60 -4.11 -6.60
C HIS A 58 -7.31 -4.16 -7.96
N ALA A 59 -7.62 -5.35 -8.48
CA ALA A 59 -8.34 -5.54 -9.74
C ALA A 59 -9.79 -5.02 -9.69
N TYR A 60 -10.33 -4.81 -8.49
CA TYR A 60 -11.70 -4.33 -8.26
C TYR A 60 -11.76 -2.89 -7.75
N GLY A 61 -10.62 -2.17 -7.69
CA GLY A 61 -10.57 -0.83 -7.11
C GLY A 61 -10.90 -0.80 -5.61
N ARG A 62 -10.60 -1.90 -4.91
CA ARG A 62 -10.92 -2.13 -3.49
C ARG A 62 -9.69 -2.27 -2.60
N ALA A 63 -8.52 -1.97 -3.17
CA ALA A 63 -7.26 -1.92 -2.46
C ALA A 63 -6.44 -0.70 -2.91
N VAL A 64 -5.61 -0.18 -2.00
CA VAL A 64 -4.63 0.88 -2.23
C VAL A 64 -3.37 0.52 -1.46
N ASP A 65 -2.22 0.55 -2.15
CA ASP A 65 -0.89 0.38 -1.56
C ASP A 65 -0.20 1.75 -1.52
N ILE A 66 0.23 2.21 -0.34
CA ILE A 66 0.82 3.54 -0.11
C ILE A 66 2.32 3.41 0.15
N ASN A 67 3.13 4.06 -0.69
CA ASN A 67 4.60 4.08 -0.61
C ASN A 67 5.22 2.70 -0.29
N PRO A 68 5.08 1.70 -1.19
CA PRO A 68 5.49 0.32 -0.93
C PRO A 68 6.91 0.11 -0.43
N LEU A 69 7.88 0.87 -0.93
CA LEU A 69 9.29 0.71 -0.57
C LEU A 69 9.50 0.96 0.93
N VAL A 70 8.86 2.00 1.48
CA VAL A 70 9.01 2.38 2.90
C VAL A 70 8.00 1.67 3.82
N ASN A 71 7.01 0.97 3.24
CA ASN A 71 5.95 0.24 3.93
C ASN A 71 5.83 -1.19 3.38
N PRO A 72 6.83 -2.05 3.61
CA PRO A 72 6.87 -3.35 2.94
C PRO A 72 5.78 -4.33 3.38
N TYR A 73 5.49 -5.27 2.49
CA TYR A 73 4.84 -6.53 2.79
C TYR A 73 5.85 -7.53 3.37
N ILE A 74 5.42 -8.29 4.39
CA ILE A 74 6.24 -9.29 5.08
C ILE A 74 5.40 -10.53 5.37
N SER A 75 5.74 -11.68 4.78
CA SER A 75 5.12 -12.96 5.15
C SER A 75 5.85 -13.65 6.31
N ALA A 76 5.18 -14.57 7.00
CA ALA A 76 5.77 -15.43 8.00
C ALA A 76 6.88 -16.35 7.44
N THR A 77 6.87 -16.62 6.14
CA THR A 77 7.94 -17.39 5.46
C THR A 77 9.15 -16.54 5.07
N GLY A 78 9.14 -15.24 5.40
CA GLY A 78 10.23 -14.30 5.12
C GLY A 78 10.19 -13.69 3.73
N ASP A 79 9.07 -13.80 3.01
CA ASP A 79 8.90 -13.07 1.75
C ASP A 79 8.75 -11.58 2.06
N LEU A 80 9.59 -10.76 1.41
CA LEU A 80 9.70 -9.33 1.62
C LEU A 80 9.45 -8.64 0.28
N GLN A 81 8.41 -7.82 0.21
CA GLN A 81 8.06 -7.10 -1.01
C GLN A 81 7.94 -5.59 -0.73
N PRO A 82 8.64 -4.73 -1.49
CA PRO A 82 9.65 -5.11 -2.50
C PRO A 82 10.91 -5.68 -1.84
N VAL A 83 11.66 -6.51 -2.56
CA VAL A 83 12.88 -7.18 -2.05
C VAL A 83 13.97 -6.20 -1.60
N THR A 84 13.91 -4.96 -2.11
CA THR A 84 14.81 -3.86 -1.78
C THR A 84 14.44 -3.12 -0.48
N ALA A 85 13.29 -3.43 0.14
CA ALA A 85 12.79 -2.71 1.31
C ALA A 85 13.45 -3.11 2.66
N ARG A 86 14.55 -3.88 2.64
CA ARG A 86 15.18 -4.43 3.86
C ARG A 86 15.49 -3.37 4.92
N ALA A 87 15.89 -2.17 4.52
CA ALA A 87 16.17 -1.08 5.45
C ALA A 87 14.94 -0.63 6.24
N TYR A 88 13.74 -0.77 5.67
CA TYR A 88 12.47 -0.30 6.25
C TYR A 88 11.77 -1.34 7.13
N LEU A 89 12.41 -2.51 7.32
CA LEU A 89 12.06 -3.45 8.39
C LEU A 89 12.32 -2.84 9.77
N ASP A 90 13.30 -1.94 9.87
CA ASP A 90 13.49 -1.12 11.06
C ASP A 90 12.38 -0.06 11.12
N ARG A 91 11.33 -0.36 11.88
CA ARG A 91 10.19 0.55 12.09
C ARG A 91 10.48 1.71 13.05
N THR A 92 11.71 1.82 13.59
CA THR A 92 12.15 2.99 14.38
C THR A 92 12.59 4.17 13.50
N ARG A 93 12.82 3.92 12.21
CA ARG A 93 13.14 4.94 11.21
C ARG A 93 12.03 5.97 11.10
N THR A 94 12.37 7.17 10.65
CA THR A 94 11.46 8.33 10.53
C THR A 94 11.33 8.85 9.10
N ASP A 95 11.56 7.98 8.10
CA ASP A 95 11.43 8.36 6.69
C ASP A 95 10.03 8.88 6.36
N GLN A 96 9.97 9.81 5.41
CA GLN A 96 8.71 10.38 4.96
C GLN A 96 7.81 9.31 4.35
N GLY A 97 6.51 9.37 4.64
CA GLY A 97 5.51 8.45 4.08
C GLY A 97 5.49 7.06 4.73
N MET A 98 6.36 6.81 5.71
CA MET A 98 6.33 5.59 6.53
C MET A 98 5.10 5.59 7.44
N ILE A 99 4.30 4.53 7.37
CA ILE A 99 3.03 4.36 8.07
C ILE A 99 3.25 3.62 9.39
N ARG A 100 2.66 4.16 10.46
CA ARG A 100 2.59 3.56 11.79
C ARG A 100 1.15 3.45 12.25
N ASP A 101 0.93 2.54 13.18
CA ASP A 101 -0.38 2.42 13.82
C ASP A 101 -0.79 3.74 14.46
N GLY A 102 -2.06 4.08 14.29
CA GLY A 102 -2.61 5.34 14.75
C GLY A 102 -2.25 6.57 13.91
N ASP A 103 -1.43 6.49 12.85
CA ASP A 103 -1.12 7.63 11.99
C ASP A 103 -2.36 8.19 11.28
N VAL A 104 -2.27 9.45 10.82
CA VAL A 104 -3.37 10.11 10.11
C VAL A 104 -3.87 9.30 8.92
N VAL A 105 -2.97 8.67 8.16
CA VAL A 105 -3.33 7.82 7.02
C VAL A 105 -4.19 6.63 7.44
N VAL A 106 -3.79 5.91 8.49
CA VAL A 106 -4.55 4.77 9.01
C VAL A 106 -5.94 5.21 9.45
N ARG A 107 -6.04 6.33 10.18
CA ARG A 107 -7.33 6.87 10.63
C ARG A 107 -8.22 7.34 9.48
N THR A 108 -7.66 8.00 8.47
CA THR A 108 -8.40 8.50 7.29
C THR A 108 -9.02 7.37 6.47
N PHE A 109 -8.28 6.27 6.27
CA PHE A 109 -8.81 5.06 5.64
C PHE A 109 -9.88 4.39 6.53
N ALA A 110 -9.58 4.21 7.83
CA ALA A 110 -10.49 3.57 8.78
C ALA A 110 -11.84 4.30 8.93
N ALA A 111 -11.84 5.63 8.90
CA ALA A 111 -13.05 6.46 8.96
C ALA A 111 -14.05 6.17 7.82
N ARG A 112 -13.57 5.57 6.72
CA ARG A 112 -14.38 5.18 5.56
C ARG A 112 -14.56 3.67 5.43
N GLY A 113 -14.27 2.91 6.49
CA GLY A 113 -14.47 1.47 6.57
C GLY A 113 -13.39 0.63 5.86
N TRP A 114 -12.25 1.24 5.50
CA TRP A 114 -11.09 0.49 5.01
C TRP A 114 -10.30 -0.10 6.18
N ARG A 115 -9.63 -1.21 5.94
CA ARG A 115 -8.76 -1.90 6.90
C ARG A 115 -7.32 -1.80 6.43
N TRP A 116 -6.41 -1.65 7.38
CA TRP A 116 -4.97 -1.58 7.12
C TRP A 116 -4.32 -2.96 7.29
N GLY A 117 -3.48 -3.35 6.34
CA GLY A 117 -2.75 -4.61 6.33
C GLY A 117 -1.66 -4.69 7.41
N GLY A 118 -1.21 -3.55 7.94
CA GLY A 118 -0.29 -3.50 9.07
C GLY A 118 -0.86 -4.07 10.38
N HIS A 119 -2.19 -4.29 10.47
CA HIS A 119 -2.84 -4.93 11.61
C HIS A 119 -3.00 -6.46 11.46
N TRP A 120 -2.62 -7.03 10.32
CA TRP A 120 -2.72 -8.46 10.08
C TRP A 120 -1.62 -9.25 10.80
N ARG A 121 -1.82 -10.57 10.94
CA ARG A 121 -0.85 -11.47 11.59
C ARG A 121 0.11 -12.12 10.59
N ASP A 122 -0.43 -12.56 9.47
CA ASP A 122 0.33 -13.13 8.36
C ASP A 122 -0.51 -13.00 7.09
N PRO A 123 0.00 -12.32 6.05
CA PRO A 123 1.19 -11.45 6.07
C PRO A 123 0.96 -10.19 6.92
N ILE A 124 2.03 -9.51 7.32
CA ILE A 124 1.96 -8.10 7.74
C ILE A 124 2.19 -7.27 6.49
N ASP A 125 1.21 -6.46 6.10
CA ASP A 125 1.24 -5.72 4.84
C ASP A 125 1.12 -4.21 5.08
N TYR A 126 2.25 -3.54 5.35
CA TYR A 126 2.25 -2.14 5.80
C TYR A 126 1.78 -1.16 4.72
N GLN A 127 1.98 -1.47 3.45
CA GLN A 127 1.54 -0.64 2.33
C GLN A 127 0.01 -0.67 2.15
N HIS A 128 -0.62 -1.78 2.54
CA HIS A 128 -1.92 -2.15 2.00
C HIS A 128 -3.11 -1.65 2.81
N PHE A 129 -4.10 -1.11 2.10
CA PHE A 129 -5.42 -0.82 2.63
C PHE A 129 -6.48 -1.48 1.76
N GLU A 130 -7.42 -2.22 2.36
CA GLU A 130 -8.53 -2.85 1.62
C GLU A 130 -9.90 -2.51 2.19
N ARG A 131 -10.92 -2.57 1.32
CA ARG A 131 -12.33 -2.52 1.69
C ARG A 131 -13.10 -3.70 1.08
N ARG A 132 -13.78 -4.46 1.94
CA ARG A 132 -14.65 -5.58 1.57
C ARG A 132 -16.12 -5.15 1.46
#